data_AF-A0A496ZLS1-F1
#
_entry.id   AF-A0A496ZLS1-F1
#
_cell.length_a   1.000
_cell.length_b   1.000
_cell.length_c   1.000
_cell.angle_alpha   90.00
_cell.angle_beta   90.00
_cell.angle_gamma   90.00
#
_symmetry.space_group_name_H-M   'P 1'
#
loop_
_entity.id
_entity.type
_entity.pdbx_description
1 polymer ?
#
loop_
_entity_poly.entity_id
_entity_poly.type
_entity_poly.pdbx_seq_one_letter_code
_entity_poly.pdbx_strand_id
1 'polypeptide(L)'
;MGARHKFKCNKCDYYAQISGKPDFGMRVKTNTYICTKCKEVVDVGIGYTTGRKVKEKYIGKCPICNSDKHLVEWDNKKRPCPKCDGILEKTDGYTILWD
;
A
#
# COMPACT_ATOMS: atom_id res chain seq x y z
N MET A 1 15.48 -3.18 1.33
CA MET A 1 14.84 -2.46 0.21
C MET A 1 13.45 -3.03 0.10
N GLY A 2 12.45 -2.17 -0.03
CA GLY A 2 11.08 -2.64 -0.17
C GLY A 2 10.80 -3.11 -1.59
N ALA A 3 9.70 -3.81 -1.78
CA ALA A 3 9.27 -4.35 -3.05
C ALA A 3 7.78 -4.11 -3.27
N ARG A 4 7.43 -3.55 -4.43
CA ARG A 4 6.05 -3.43 -4.91
C ARG A 4 5.79 -4.42 -6.03
N HIS A 5 4.58 -4.97 -6.02
CA HIS A 5 4.08 -5.86 -7.05
C HIS A 5 2.82 -5.28 -7.67
N LYS A 6 2.55 -5.67 -8.93
CA LYS A 6 1.32 -5.31 -9.61
C LYS A 6 0.21 -6.28 -9.19
N PHE A 7 -0.91 -5.72 -8.77
CA PHE A 7 -2.15 -6.43 -8.51
C PHE A 7 -3.24 -5.90 -9.44
N LYS A 8 -3.96 -6.78 -10.13
CA LYS A 8 -5.08 -6.40 -11.00
C LYS A 8 -6.37 -7.01 -10.48
N CYS A 9 -7.46 -6.26 -10.53
CA CYS A 9 -8.76 -6.76 -10.14
C CYS A 9 -9.27 -7.76 -11.19
N ASN A 10 -9.92 -8.83 -10.73
CA ASN A 10 -10.53 -9.83 -11.61
C ASN A 10 -11.92 -9.45 -12.13
N LYS A 11 -12.57 -8.42 -11.56
CA LYS A 11 -13.92 -7.96 -11.95
C LYS A 11 -13.96 -6.60 -12.66
N CYS A 12 -12.93 -5.77 -12.51
CA CYS A 12 -12.88 -4.44 -13.12
C CYS A 12 -11.45 -4.11 -13.58
N ASP A 13 -11.28 -3.00 -14.28
CA ASP A 13 -9.97 -2.59 -14.82
C ASP A 13 -9.02 -1.97 -13.79
N TYR A 14 -9.41 -1.98 -12.50
CA TYR A 14 -8.57 -1.47 -11.43
C TYR A 14 -7.29 -2.29 -11.27
N TYR A 15 -6.17 -1.60 -11.08
CA TYR A 15 -4.91 -2.21 -10.67
C TYR A 15 -4.18 -1.30 -9.68
N ALA A 16 -3.37 -1.91 -8.83
CA ALA A 16 -2.54 -1.21 -7.84
C ALA A 16 -1.12 -1.75 -7.89
N GLN A 17 -0.15 -0.87 -7.62
CA GLN A 17 1.25 -1.25 -7.46
C GLN A 17 1.68 -0.97 -6.02
N ILE A 18 1.71 -2.03 -5.22
CA ILE A 18 1.79 -1.99 -3.76
C ILE A 18 2.64 -3.14 -3.24
N SER A 19 3.14 -3.05 -2.01
CA SER A 19 3.85 -4.15 -1.36
C SER A 19 2.91 -5.33 -1.05
N GLY A 20 1.66 -5.03 -0.69
CA GLY A 20 0.61 -6.00 -0.38
C GLY A 20 0.77 -6.67 0.98
N LYS A 21 1.73 -6.26 1.80
CA LYS A 21 2.03 -6.76 3.15
C LYS A 21 2.94 -5.76 3.86
N PRO A 22 3.20 -5.92 5.17
CA PRO A 22 4.27 -5.18 5.82
C PRO A 22 5.59 -5.34 5.07
N ASP A 23 6.24 -4.21 4.79
CA ASP A 23 7.44 -4.10 3.97
C ASP A 23 8.37 -3.01 4.52
N PHE A 24 9.64 -3.01 4.12
CA PHE A 24 10.63 -2.07 4.64
C PHE A 24 11.71 -1.67 3.64
N GLY A 25 11.86 -0.36 3.48
CA GLY A 25 13.01 0.28 2.86
C GLY A 25 14.16 0.48 3.86
N MET A 26 15.21 1.14 3.40
CA MET A 26 16.33 1.60 4.24
C MET A 26 15.96 2.78 5.14
N ARG A 27 14.80 3.43 4.92
CA ARG A 27 14.33 4.58 5.72
C ARG A 27 12.98 4.38 6.41
N VAL A 28 12.05 3.69 5.77
CA VAL A 28 10.65 3.62 6.20
C VAL A 28 10.14 2.19 6.18
N LYS A 29 9.32 1.85 7.18
CA LYS A 29 8.49 0.65 7.20
C LYS A 29 7.12 1.03 6.66
N THR A 30 6.59 0.24 5.75
CA THR A 30 5.26 0.44 5.18
C THR A 30 4.35 -0.74 5.49
N ASN A 31 3.05 -0.49 5.49
CA ASN A 31 2.04 -1.52 5.37
C ASN A 31 0.98 -1.06 4.37
N THR A 32 0.24 -1.99 3.79
CA THR A 32 -0.71 -1.70 2.73
C THR A 32 -2.10 -1.46 3.31
N TYR A 33 -2.76 -0.39 2.87
CA TYR A 33 -4.08 0.03 3.32
C TYR A 33 -4.99 0.34 2.14
N ILE A 34 -6.29 0.20 2.32
CA ILE A 34 -7.31 0.85 1.49
C ILE A 34 -7.55 2.25 2.05
N CYS A 35 -7.38 3.27 1.20
CA CYS A 35 -7.93 4.58 1.49
C CYS A 35 -9.37 4.65 1.02
N THR A 36 -10.34 4.65 1.94
CA THR A 36 -11.78 4.67 1.61
C THR A 36 -12.22 5.98 0.95
N LYS A 37 -11.51 7.09 1.21
CA LYS A 37 -11.75 8.38 0.56
C LYS A 37 -11.26 8.40 -0.89
N CYS A 38 -10.05 7.92 -1.16
CA CYS A 38 -9.50 7.84 -2.52
C CYS A 38 -10.09 6.65 -3.32
N LYS A 39 -10.61 5.65 -2.62
CA LYS A 39 -10.93 4.33 -3.16
C LYS A 39 -9.72 3.70 -3.84
N GLU A 40 -8.56 3.76 -3.17
CA GLU A 40 -7.27 3.27 -3.68
C GLU A 40 -6.61 2.35 -2.65
N VAL A 41 -5.88 1.33 -3.12
CA VAL A 41 -4.96 0.57 -2.27
C VAL A 41 -3.59 1.22 -2.32
N VAL A 42 -3.04 1.55 -1.16
CA VAL A 42 -1.82 2.36 -1.00
C VAL A 42 -0.91 1.79 0.06
N ASP A 43 0.41 1.93 -0.12
CA ASP A 43 1.38 1.67 0.94
C ASP A 43 1.50 2.92 1.83
N VAL A 44 1.28 2.75 3.13
CA VAL A 44 1.37 3.80 4.15
C VAL A 44 2.60 3.55 5.01
N GLY A 45 3.39 4.60 5.24
CA GLY A 45 4.50 4.53 6.20
C GLY A 45 3.94 4.35 7.61
N ILE A 46 4.33 3.27 8.29
CA ILE A 46 3.89 2.94 9.66
C ILE A 46 5.00 3.17 10.70
N GLY A 47 6.20 3.50 10.25
CA GLY A 47 7.31 3.85 11.13
C GLY A 47 8.63 3.93 10.36
N TYR A 48 9.73 4.11 11.09
CA TYR A 48 11.05 4.24 10.52
C TYR A 48 11.91 3.01 10.80
N THR A 49 12.88 2.77 9.91
CA THR A 49 13.99 1.87 10.18
C THR A 49 14.98 2.58 11.12
N THR A 50 15.51 1.85 12.10
CA THR A 50 16.33 2.38 13.19
C THR A 50 17.55 3.14 12.67
N GLY A 51 17.85 4.29 13.28
CA GLY A 51 19.07 5.07 13.00
C GLY A 51 18.92 6.34 12.14
N ARG A 52 17.70 6.70 11.69
CA ARG A 52 17.47 7.94 10.91
C ARG A 52 16.29 8.75 11.46
N LYS A 53 16.51 10.04 11.76
CA LYS A 53 15.45 11.01 12.08
C LYS A 53 14.75 11.41 10.78
N VAL A 54 13.57 10.87 10.53
CA VAL A 54 12.74 11.25 9.39
C VAL A 54 11.54 12.05 9.90
N LYS A 55 11.04 13.00 9.11
CA LYS A 55 9.93 13.88 9.51
C LYS A 55 8.64 13.07 9.69
N GLU A 56 8.19 12.91 10.94
CA GLU A 56 6.99 12.15 11.38
C GLU A 56 5.69 12.52 10.65
N LYS A 57 5.64 13.69 10.02
CA LYS A 57 4.42 14.25 9.40
C LYS A 57 3.74 13.38 8.33
N TYR A 58 4.42 12.35 7.82
CA TYR A 58 3.92 11.44 6.78
C TYR A 58 3.60 10.02 7.26
N ILE A 59 3.84 9.70 8.53
CA ILE A 59 3.50 8.38 9.09
C ILE A 59 2.01 8.29 9.36
N GLY A 60 1.42 7.14 9.05
CA GLY A 60 -0.01 6.85 9.28
C GLY A 60 -0.96 7.63 8.38
N LYS A 61 -0.48 8.19 7.25
CA LYS A 61 -1.29 9.01 6.35
C LYS A 61 -1.33 8.45 4.93
N CYS A 62 -2.49 8.57 4.29
CA CYS A 62 -2.65 8.23 2.88
C CYS A 62 -1.69 9.07 2.03
N PRO A 63 -0.85 8.48 1.16
CA PRO A 63 0.09 9.24 0.34
C PRO A 63 -0.59 10.11 -0.73
N ILE A 64 -1.85 9.85 -1.05
CA ILE A 64 -2.60 10.57 -2.09
C ILE A 64 -3.33 11.78 -1.48
N CYS A 65 -4.14 11.57 -0.43
CA CYS A 65 -4.98 12.63 0.14
C CYS A 65 -4.52 13.14 1.51
N ASN A 66 -3.40 12.62 2.03
CA ASN A 66 -2.82 12.97 3.33
C ASN A 66 -3.75 12.75 4.54
N SER A 67 -4.84 12.00 4.36
CA SER A 67 -5.78 11.65 5.43
C SER A 67 -5.24 10.51 6.28
N ASP A 68 -5.40 10.63 7.59
CA ASP A 68 -5.17 9.61 8.63
C ASP A 68 -6.45 8.83 8.98
N LYS A 69 -7.63 9.43 8.79
CA LYS A 69 -8.93 8.84 9.21
C LYS A 69 -9.56 7.81 8.26
N HIS A 70 -9.12 7.74 7.01
CA HIS A 70 -9.77 6.96 5.96
C HIS A 70 -8.95 5.74 5.52
N LEU A 71 -8.11 5.22 6.41
CA LEU A 71 -7.24 4.07 6.14
C LEU A 71 -7.78 2.83 6.83
N VAL A 72 -8.01 1.78 6.05
CA VAL A 72 -8.38 0.44 6.54
C VAL A 72 -7.29 -0.50 6.08
N GLU A 73 -6.75 -1.34 6.97
CA GLU A 73 -5.68 -2.26 6.60
C GLU A 73 -6.13 -3.18 5.48
N TRP A 74 -5.27 -3.34 4.46
CA TRP A 74 -5.59 -4.17 3.32
C TRP A 74 -5.29 -5.63 3.64
N ASP A 75 -6.34 -6.46 3.71
CA ASP A 75 -6.20 -7.88 3.99
C ASP A 75 -5.55 -8.60 2.80
N ASN A 76 -4.26 -8.95 2.91
CA ASN A 76 -3.51 -9.66 1.87
C ASN A 76 -4.04 -11.07 1.55
N LYS A 77 -4.84 -11.68 2.43
CA LYS A 77 -5.47 -12.99 2.15
C LYS A 77 -6.72 -12.82 1.29
N LYS A 78 -7.55 -11.81 1.62
CA LYS A 78 -8.80 -11.53 0.87
C LYS A 78 -8.59 -10.66 -0.36
N ARG A 79 -7.53 -9.85 -0.36
CA ARG A 79 -7.13 -8.90 -1.41
C ARG A 79 -8.30 -8.09 -1.95
N PRO A 80 -9.09 -7.41 -1.09
CA PRO A 80 -10.29 -6.72 -1.54
C PRO A 80 -9.98 -5.60 -2.53
N CYS A 81 -10.80 -5.49 -3.58
CA CYS A 81 -10.77 -4.33 -4.49
C CYS A 81 -11.44 -3.12 -3.82
N PRO A 82 -10.86 -1.90 -3.91
CA PRO A 82 -11.47 -0.71 -3.33
C PRO A 82 -12.57 -0.08 -4.22
N LYS A 83 -12.73 -0.55 -5.46
CA LYS A 83 -13.69 -0.01 -6.45
C LYS A 83 -14.94 -0.87 -6.61
N CYS A 84 -14.85 -2.18 -6.35
CA CYS A 84 -15.92 -3.15 -6.54
C CYS A 84 -15.81 -4.29 -5.52
N ASP A 85 -16.69 -5.28 -5.62
CA ASP A 85 -16.72 -6.51 -4.82
C ASP A 85 -15.78 -7.61 -5.36
N GLY A 86 -14.79 -7.23 -6.16
CA GLY A 86 -13.79 -8.13 -6.73
C GLY A 86 -12.58 -8.33 -5.81
N ILE A 87 -11.69 -9.21 -6.27
CA ILE A 87 -10.40 -9.44 -5.62
C ILE A 87 -9.26 -8.99 -6.52
N LEU A 88 -8.17 -8.55 -5.89
CA LEU A 88 -6.93 -8.12 -6.52
C LEU A 88 -5.98 -9.32 -6.61
N GLU A 89 -5.77 -9.81 -7.81
CA GLU A 89 -4.85 -10.91 -8.09
C GLU A 89 -3.47 -10.36 -8.41
N LYS A 90 -2.44 -10.98 -7.80
CA LYS A 90 -1.06 -10.62 -8.11
C LYS A 90 -0.79 -11.06 -9.54
N THR A 91 -0.44 -10.13 -10.41
CA THR A 91 -0.11 -10.45 -11.80
C THR A 91 1.38 -10.74 -11.92
N ASP A 92 1.73 -11.70 -12.76
CA ASP A 92 3.13 -11.92 -13.15
C ASP A 92 3.65 -10.67 -13.86
N GLY A 93 4.77 -10.16 -13.37
CA GLY A 93 5.35 -8.91 -13.83
C GLY A 93 6.53 -8.48 -12.98
N TYR A 94 7.16 -7.38 -13.40
CA TYR A 94 8.34 -6.86 -12.71
C TYR A 94 8.01 -6.44 -11.28
N THR A 95 8.84 -6.90 -10.36
CA THR A 95 8.86 -6.38 -8.98
C THR A 95 9.62 -5.06 -9.00
N ILE A 96 8.99 -3.99 -8.52
CA ILE A 96 9.64 -2.69 -8.38
C ILE A 96 10.26 -2.62 -7.00
N LEU A 97 11.58 -2.54 -6.95
CA LEU A 97 12.31 -2.28 -5.72
C LEU A 97 12.24 -0.79 -5.38
N TRP A 98 12.12 -0.46 -4.10
CA TRP A 98 12.01 0.91 -3.64
C TRP A 98 12.78 1.15 -2.33
N ASP A 99 13.12 2.42 -2.12
CA ASP A 99 13.70 2.96 -0.88
C ASP A 99 13.28 4.42 -0.64
#